data_AF-A0A3D8L8A0-F1
#
_entry.id   AF-A0A3D8L8A0-F1
#
_cell.length_a   1.000
_cell.length_b   1.000
_cell.length_c   1.000
_cell.angle_alpha   90.00
_cell.angle_beta   90.00
_cell.angle_gamma   90.00
#
_symmetry.space_group_name_H-M   'P 1'
#
loop_
_entity.id
_entity.type
_entity.pdbx_description
1 polymer ?
#
loop_
_entity_poly.entity_id
_entity_poly.type
_entity_poly.pdbx_seq_one_letter_code
_entity_poly.pdbx_strand_id
1 'polypeptide(L)'
;MNNTFSIIQQVIQNRRTVKPPQMNGMPVPDEQVKQLLALADWAPTHGLTEPWRFKVYARDKVREFCLAHAELYKKNTASDKFLEVNYEKLLHMGDQASHLIVAIMQRGALPKIPALEEIAATSCAVQNLLLGATALGIASYWGSGGMAYHPAMKEMLQLREEDLVLGILYLGYTDKPIPAGKRTVPLEEKVEWNG
;
A
#
# COMPACT_ATOMS: atom_id res chain seq x y z
N MET A 1 -6.27 -9.05 -30.84
CA MET A 1 -6.45 -8.23 -29.62
C MET A 1 -5.56 -7.01 -29.72
N ASN A 2 -6.02 -5.85 -29.26
CA ASN A 2 -5.20 -4.64 -29.19
C ASN A 2 -3.98 -4.90 -28.28
N ASN A 3 -2.76 -4.68 -28.79
CA ASN A 3 -1.51 -4.95 -28.07
C ASN A 3 -1.48 -4.27 -26.69
N THR A 4 -1.97 -3.02 -26.61
CA THR A 4 -2.06 -2.28 -25.35
C THR A 4 -2.98 -2.97 -24.34
N PHE A 5 -4.11 -3.51 -24.79
CA PHE A 5 -5.04 -4.24 -23.92
C PHE A 5 -4.39 -5.52 -23.38
N SER A 6 -3.68 -6.27 -24.22
CA SER A 6 -2.99 -7.49 -23.78
C SER A 6 -1.89 -7.19 -22.75
N ILE A 7 -1.15 -6.10 -22.92
CA ILE A 7 -0.12 -5.67 -21.95
C ILE A 7 -0.74 -5.33 -20.60
N ILE A 8 -1.75 -4.45 -20.57
CA ILE A 8 -2.38 -4.07 -19.29
C ILE A 8 -3.09 -5.26 -18.64
N GLN A 9 -3.73 -6.13 -19.42
CA GLN A 9 -4.34 -7.36 -18.93
C GLN A 9 -3.29 -8.24 -18.23
N GLN A 10 -2.12 -8.44 -18.86
CA GLN A 10 -1.05 -9.26 -18.30
C GLN A 10 -0.53 -8.66 -16.98
N VAL A 11 -0.31 -7.34 -16.91
CA VAL A 11 0.14 -6.67 -15.68
C VAL A 11 -0.89 -6.84 -14.56
N ILE A 12 -2.17 -6.56 -14.84
CA ILE A 12 -3.26 -6.69 -13.86
C ILE A 12 -3.38 -8.14 -13.36
N GLN A 13 -3.33 -9.11 -14.29
CA GLN A 13 -3.47 -10.53 -13.96
C GLN A 13 -2.25 -11.08 -13.23
N ASN A 14 -1.04 -10.56 -13.45
CA ASN A 14 0.20 -11.03 -12.80
C ASN A 14 0.53 -10.32 -11.50
N ARG A 15 -0.07 -9.16 -11.21
CA ARG A 15 0.13 -8.46 -9.94
C ARG A 15 -0.21 -9.35 -8.74
N ARG A 16 0.77 -9.61 -7.87
CA ARG A 16 0.59 -10.38 -6.63
C ARG A 16 1.10 -9.61 -5.44
N THR A 17 0.53 -9.95 -4.31
CA THR A 17 0.98 -9.51 -3.01
C THR A 17 2.15 -10.40 -2.59
N VAL A 18 3.33 -9.79 -2.46
CA VAL A 18 4.54 -10.46 -1.96
C VAL A 18 4.83 -9.89 -0.58
N LYS A 19 4.68 -10.69 0.48
CA LYS A 19 4.87 -10.18 1.84
C LYS A 19 6.34 -9.77 2.04
N PRO A 20 6.63 -8.73 2.85
CA PRO A 20 8.00 -8.27 3.04
C PRO A 20 9.02 -9.34 3.44
N PRO A 21 8.72 -10.34 4.29
CA PRO A 21 9.65 -11.44 4.59
C PRO A 21 9.97 -12.37 3.41
N GLN A 22 9.29 -12.21 2.26
CA GLN A 22 9.56 -12.94 1.03
C GLN A 22 10.43 -12.13 0.06
N MET A 23 10.75 -10.88 0.38
CA MET A 23 11.69 -10.06 -0.39
C MET A 23 13.14 -10.51 -0.08
N ASN A 24 14.10 -10.05 -0.90
CA ASN A 24 15.49 -10.49 -0.85
C ASN A 24 16.49 -9.40 -0.40
N GLY A 25 16.00 -8.24 0.07
CA GLY A 25 16.86 -7.16 0.57
C GLY A 25 17.60 -6.37 -0.52
N MET A 26 17.44 -6.73 -1.81
CA MET A 26 18.04 -5.98 -2.92
C MET A 26 17.40 -4.60 -3.06
N PRO A 27 18.19 -3.53 -3.27
CA PRO A 27 17.67 -2.17 -3.34
C PRO A 27 16.96 -1.92 -4.66
N VAL A 28 15.75 -1.35 -4.59
CA VAL A 28 15.05 -0.75 -5.72
C VAL A 28 15.64 0.66 -5.95
N PRO A 29 15.97 1.07 -7.18
CA PRO A 29 16.42 2.43 -7.45
C PRO A 29 15.36 3.48 -7.09
N ASP A 30 15.75 4.58 -6.43
CA ASP A 30 14.83 5.66 -6.03
C ASP A 30 14.08 6.25 -7.23
N GLU A 31 14.70 6.29 -8.41
CA GLU A 31 14.06 6.75 -9.65
C GLU A 31 12.90 5.84 -10.09
N GLN A 32 13.01 4.52 -9.88
CA GLN A 32 11.89 3.62 -10.16
C GLN A 32 10.74 3.90 -9.18
N VAL A 33 11.04 4.11 -7.89
CA VAL A 33 10.00 4.47 -6.90
C VAL A 33 9.31 5.81 -7.26
N LYS A 34 10.06 6.80 -7.74
CA LYS A 34 9.50 8.06 -8.25
C LYS A 34 8.60 7.84 -9.46
N GLN A 35 8.99 6.98 -10.41
CA GLN A 35 8.13 6.61 -11.55
C GLN A 35 6.82 5.96 -11.07
N LEU A 36 6.88 5.11 -10.06
CA LEU A 36 5.68 4.48 -9.49
C LEU A 36 4.75 5.50 -8.82
N LEU A 37 5.31 6.49 -8.10
CA LEU A 37 4.54 7.58 -7.50
C LEU A 37 3.93 8.50 -8.57
N ALA A 38 4.65 8.77 -9.66
CA ALA A 38 4.10 9.51 -10.79
C ALA A 38 2.92 8.77 -11.45
N LEU A 39 2.96 7.44 -11.53
CA LEU A 39 1.80 6.65 -11.98
C LEU A 39 0.63 6.72 -11.00
N ALA A 40 0.91 6.76 -9.69
CA ALA A 40 -0.11 6.92 -8.65
C ALA A 40 -0.86 8.26 -8.82
N ASP A 41 -0.14 9.31 -9.22
CA ASP A 41 -0.66 10.68 -9.40
C ASP A 41 -1.69 10.79 -10.54
N TRP A 42 -1.69 9.84 -11.50
CA TRP A 42 -2.68 9.74 -12.57
C TRP A 42 -3.98 9.03 -12.15
N ALA A 43 -4.25 8.94 -10.85
CA ALA A 43 -5.51 8.36 -10.36
C ALA A 43 -6.72 9.26 -10.66
N PRO A 44 -7.91 8.68 -10.89
CA PRO A 44 -9.13 9.47 -11.04
C PRO A 44 -9.48 10.16 -9.72
N THR A 45 -9.95 11.41 -9.80
CA THR A 45 -10.39 12.19 -8.64
C THR A 45 -11.62 13.03 -8.99
N HIS A 46 -12.70 12.86 -8.24
CA HIS A 46 -13.87 13.71 -8.35
C HIS A 46 -13.62 15.05 -7.65
N GLY A 47 -14.00 16.15 -8.29
CA GLY A 47 -13.77 17.49 -7.77
C GLY A 47 -12.31 17.94 -7.84
N LEU A 48 -11.43 17.17 -8.49
CA LEU A 48 -9.99 17.45 -8.63
C LEU A 48 -9.32 17.69 -7.26
N THR A 49 -9.66 16.86 -6.26
CA THR A 49 -9.14 17.04 -4.90
C THR A 49 -7.76 16.43 -4.68
N GLU A 50 -7.36 15.49 -5.54
CA GLU A 50 -6.05 14.81 -5.50
C GLU A 50 -5.63 14.42 -4.07
N PRO A 51 -6.45 13.62 -3.36
CA PRO A 51 -6.36 13.48 -1.90
C PRO A 51 -5.18 12.61 -1.45
N TRP A 52 -4.50 11.92 -2.37
CA TRP A 52 -3.40 11.02 -2.03
C TRP A 52 -2.16 11.77 -1.53
N ARG A 53 -1.60 11.31 -0.42
CA ARG A 53 -0.26 11.69 0.06
C ARG A 53 0.52 10.42 0.35
N PHE A 54 1.81 10.46 0.02
CA PHE A 54 2.71 9.33 0.22
C PHE A 54 3.89 9.77 1.08
N LYS A 55 4.10 9.10 2.23
CA LYS A 55 5.33 9.26 3.02
C LYS A 55 6.27 8.11 2.70
N VAL A 56 7.40 8.41 2.05
CA VAL A 56 8.35 7.42 1.55
C VAL A 56 9.53 7.30 2.50
N TYR A 57 9.88 6.07 2.84
CA TYR A 57 10.99 5.70 3.70
C TYR A 57 11.88 4.73 2.93
N ALA A 58 13.20 4.91 3.01
CA ALA A 58 14.18 4.09 2.32
C ALA A 58 15.33 3.72 3.27
N ARG A 59 15.97 2.56 3.02
CA ARG A 59 17.16 2.11 3.76
C ARG A 59 16.89 2.08 5.27
N ASP A 60 17.73 2.69 6.08
CA ASP A 60 17.61 2.69 7.55
C ASP A 60 16.30 3.31 8.05
N LYS A 61 15.69 4.23 7.28
CA LYS A 61 14.39 4.82 7.62
C LYS A 61 13.24 3.81 7.57
N VAL A 62 13.38 2.72 6.82
CA VAL A 62 12.42 1.61 6.84
C VAL A 62 12.44 0.93 8.20
N ARG A 63 13.64 0.61 8.71
CA ARG A 63 13.82 -0.04 10.03
C ARG A 63 13.39 0.86 11.17
N GLU A 64 13.74 2.15 11.11
CA GLU A 64 13.28 3.14 12.10
C GLU A 64 11.75 3.22 12.15
N PHE A 65 11.08 3.21 10.99
CA PHE A 65 9.61 3.20 10.95
C PHE A 65 9.04 1.90 11.56
N CYS A 66 9.59 0.74 11.21
CA CYS A 66 9.12 -0.55 11.72
C CYS A 66 9.29 -0.65 13.24
N LEU A 67 10.40 -0.17 13.79
CA LEU A 67 10.61 -0.04 15.23
C LEU A 67 9.55 0.87 15.87
N ALA A 68 9.34 2.06 15.31
CA ALA A 68 8.32 2.99 15.81
C ALA A 68 6.91 2.38 15.76
N HIS A 69 6.59 1.61 14.71
CA HIS A 69 5.31 0.91 14.57
C HIS A 69 5.14 -0.19 15.63
N ALA A 70 6.20 -0.95 15.92
CA ALA A 70 6.21 -1.96 16.97
C ALA A 70 6.06 -1.33 18.37
N GLU A 71 6.77 -0.24 18.66
CA GLU A 71 6.64 0.50 19.92
C GLU A 71 5.25 1.13 20.10
N LEU A 72 4.65 1.64 19.01
CA LEU A 72 3.24 2.06 19.03
C LEU A 72 2.31 0.92 19.43
N TYR A 73 2.52 -0.29 18.88
CA TYR A 73 1.73 -1.46 19.24
C TYR A 73 1.89 -1.82 20.71
N LYS A 74 3.13 -1.88 21.21
CA LYS A 74 3.43 -2.17 22.62
C LYS A 74 2.79 -1.15 23.56
N LYS A 75 2.88 0.15 23.25
CA LYS A 75 2.35 1.23 24.09
C LYS A 75 0.82 1.27 24.15
N ASN A 76 0.15 0.95 23.04
CA ASN A 76 -1.30 1.16 22.91
C ASN A 76 -2.12 -0.14 22.98
N THR A 77 -1.48 -1.29 23.16
CA THR A 77 -2.19 -2.57 23.36
C THR A 77 -2.24 -2.88 24.85
N ALA A 78 -3.44 -3.14 25.36
CA ALA A 78 -3.62 -3.57 26.74
C ALA A 78 -2.77 -4.83 27.02
N SER A 79 -2.21 -4.94 28.22
CA SER A 79 -1.21 -5.96 28.56
C SER A 79 -1.72 -7.40 28.37
N ASP A 80 -3.01 -7.65 28.59
CA ASP A 80 -3.69 -8.93 28.39
C ASP A 80 -3.91 -9.29 26.91
N LYS A 81 -3.80 -8.30 26.01
CA LYS A 81 -3.94 -8.46 24.55
C LYS A 81 -2.62 -8.32 23.81
N PHE A 82 -1.56 -7.93 24.51
CA PHE A 82 -0.23 -7.79 23.93
C PHE A 82 0.34 -9.17 23.62
N LEU A 83 0.78 -9.35 22.37
CA LEU A 83 1.46 -10.56 21.93
C LEU A 83 2.84 -10.16 21.42
N GLU A 84 3.89 -10.66 22.08
CA GLU A 84 5.29 -10.40 21.72
C GLU A 84 5.57 -10.78 20.25
N VAL A 85 4.98 -11.89 19.78
CA VAL A 85 5.08 -12.30 18.37
C VAL A 85 4.55 -11.26 17.38
N ASN A 86 3.57 -10.42 17.76
CA ASN A 86 3.08 -9.35 16.90
C ASN A 86 4.01 -8.15 16.92
N TYR A 87 4.59 -7.83 18.08
CA TYR A 87 5.62 -6.81 18.21
C TYR A 87 6.84 -7.15 17.32
N GLU A 88 7.38 -8.37 17.45
CA GLU A 88 8.52 -8.85 16.65
C GLU A 88 8.21 -8.86 15.15
N LYS A 89 6.98 -9.26 14.76
CA LYS A 89 6.54 -9.18 13.36
C LYS A 89 6.54 -7.76 12.82
N LEU A 90 6.11 -6.77 13.61
CA LEU A 90 6.10 -5.36 13.19
C LEU A 90 7.52 -4.81 13.10
N LEU A 91 8.35 -5.11 14.10
CA LEU A 91 9.75 -4.70 14.18
C LEU A 91 10.56 -5.15 12.96
N HIS A 92 10.38 -6.41 12.57
CA HIS A 92 11.13 -7.04 11.47
C HIS A 92 10.41 -7.01 10.12
N MET A 93 9.24 -6.37 10.03
CA MET A 93 8.46 -6.32 8.78
C MET A 93 9.26 -5.70 7.64
N GLY A 94 10.10 -4.72 7.93
CA GLY A 94 10.86 -3.96 6.92
C GLY A 94 12.22 -4.53 6.56
N ASP A 95 12.69 -5.60 7.20
CA ASP A 95 14.11 -6.01 7.15
C ASP A 95 14.63 -6.32 5.75
N GLN A 96 13.77 -6.88 4.90
CA GLN A 96 14.08 -7.25 3.52
C GLN A 96 13.44 -6.33 2.48
N ALA A 97 12.74 -5.28 2.92
CA ALA A 97 12.12 -4.30 2.04
C ALA A 97 13.12 -3.21 1.67
N SER A 98 13.11 -2.78 0.42
CA SER A 98 13.91 -1.64 -0.04
C SER A 98 13.29 -0.31 0.41
N HIS A 99 11.98 -0.19 0.22
CA HIS A 99 11.21 1.01 0.55
C HIS A 99 9.94 0.66 1.30
N LEU A 100 9.52 1.59 2.15
CA LEU A 100 8.22 1.60 2.80
C LEU A 100 7.52 2.90 2.42
N ILE A 101 6.23 2.81 2.06
CA ILE A 101 5.42 3.98 1.71
C ILE A 101 4.14 3.94 2.54
N VAL A 102 3.89 4.95 3.36
CA VAL A 102 2.58 5.11 4.00
C VAL A 102 1.66 5.85 3.04
N ALA A 103 0.57 5.20 2.64
CA ALA A 103 -0.47 5.80 1.80
C ALA A 103 -1.52 6.48 2.68
N ILE A 104 -1.78 7.74 2.38
CA ILE A 104 -2.62 8.63 3.19
C ILE A 104 -3.64 9.29 2.29
N MET A 105 -4.91 9.25 2.68
CA MET A 105 -5.95 10.13 2.16
C MET A 105 -5.95 11.40 3.02
N GLN A 106 -5.55 12.52 2.45
CA GLN A 106 -5.63 13.83 3.07
C GLN A 106 -6.98 14.44 2.75
N ARG A 107 -7.82 14.66 3.77
CA ARG A 107 -9.21 15.11 3.58
C ARG A 107 -9.26 16.50 2.93
N GLY A 108 -9.97 16.62 1.81
CA GLY A 108 -10.20 17.90 1.15
C GLY A 108 -11.14 18.84 1.93
N ALA A 109 -11.09 20.14 1.63
CA ALA A 109 -11.99 21.14 2.23
C ALA A 109 -13.35 21.27 1.50
N LEU A 110 -13.56 20.53 0.41
CA LEU A 110 -14.80 20.60 -0.38
C LEU A 110 -15.89 19.73 0.27
N PRO A 111 -16.91 20.32 0.93
CA PRO A 111 -17.89 19.55 1.70
C PRO A 111 -18.79 18.68 0.83
N LYS A 112 -18.95 19.04 -0.46
CA LYS A 112 -19.75 18.29 -1.43
C LYS A 112 -19.11 16.99 -1.90
N ILE A 113 -17.82 16.78 -1.64
CA ILE A 113 -17.11 15.55 -2.00
C ILE A 113 -17.16 14.60 -0.80
N PRO A 114 -17.90 13.48 -0.85
CA PRO A 114 -17.91 12.47 0.20
C PRO A 114 -16.51 11.93 0.49
N ALA A 115 -16.20 11.65 1.76
CA ALA A 115 -14.92 11.04 2.14
C ALA A 115 -14.68 9.68 1.44
N LEU A 116 -15.77 8.93 1.18
CA LEU A 116 -15.71 7.67 0.43
C LEU A 116 -15.08 7.83 -0.95
N GLU A 117 -15.37 8.93 -1.65
CA GLU A 117 -14.82 9.17 -2.99
C GLU A 117 -13.33 9.47 -2.93
N GLU A 118 -12.86 10.19 -1.89
CA GLU A 118 -11.43 10.45 -1.70
C GLU A 118 -10.66 9.21 -1.26
N ILE A 119 -11.29 8.32 -0.47
CA ILE A 119 -10.76 7.00 -0.16
C ILE A 119 -10.64 6.16 -1.43
N ALA A 120 -11.66 6.15 -2.29
CA ALA A 120 -11.65 5.43 -3.56
C ALA A 120 -10.55 5.97 -4.51
N ALA A 121 -10.46 7.29 -4.67
CA ALA A 121 -9.42 7.94 -5.47
C ALA A 121 -8.01 7.59 -4.98
N THR A 122 -7.76 7.67 -3.66
CA THR A 122 -6.47 7.29 -3.07
C THR A 122 -6.19 5.79 -3.24
N SER A 123 -7.21 4.94 -3.16
CA SER A 123 -7.08 3.50 -3.42
C SER A 123 -6.73 3.20 -4.87
N CYS A 124 -7.25 3.98 -5.83
CA CYS A 124 -6.85 3.92 -7.23
C CYS A 124 -5.38 4.35 -7.41
N ALA A 125 -4.93 5.41 -6.72
CA ALA A 125 -3.52 5.83 -6.75
C ALA A 125 -2.58 4.72 -6.26
N VAL A 126 -2.94 4.08 -5.14
CA VAL A 126 -2.24 2.90 -4.64
C VAL A 126 -2.25 1.77 -5.66
N GLN A 127 -3.39 1.46 -6.28
CA GLN A 127 -3.46 0.40 -7.28
C GLN A 127 -2.61 0.70 -8.53
N ASN A 128 -2.58 1.94 -9.02
CA ASN A 128 -1.70 2.35 -10.12
C ASN A 128 -0.22 2.09 -9.79
N LEU A 129 0.21 2.45 -8.57
CA LEU A 129 1.55 2.17 -8.06
C LEU A 129 1.85 0.66 -8.07
N LEU A 130 0.93 -0.18 -7.58
CA LEU A 130 1.12 -1.64 -7.52
C LEU A 130 1.20 -2.28 -8.92
N LEU A 131 0.43 -1.77 -9.89
CA LEU A 131 0.51 -2.22 -11.28
C LEU A 131 1.83 -1.80 -11.93
N GLY A 132 2.26 -0.54 -11.71
CA GLY A 132 3.57 -0.08 -12.15
C GLY A 132 4.70 -0.92 -11.54
N ALA A 133 4.62 -1.25 -10.26
CA ALA A 133 5.60 -2.09 -9.58
C ALA A 133 5.69 -3.46 -10.26
N THR A 134 4.55 -4.06 -10.56
CA THR A 134 4.49 -5.34 -11.29
C THR A 134 5.12 -5.24 -12.68
N ALA A 135 4.86 -4.15 -13.41
CA ALA A 135 5.45 -3.92 -14.74
C ALA A 135 6.98 -3.74 -14.70
N LEU A 136 7.52 -3.21 -13.60
CA LEU A 136 8.96 -3.08 -13.36
C LEU A 136 9.61 -4.32 -12.72
N GLY A 137 8.84 -5.38 -12.45
CA GLY A 137 9.35 -6.57 -11.73
C GLY A 137 9.62 -6.33 -10.24
N ILE A 138 9.06 -5.27 -9.67
CA ILE A 138 9.17 -4.93 -8.24
C ILE A 138 8.06 -5.65 -7.47
N ALA A 139 8.47 -6.42 -6.47
CA ALA A 139 7.57 -7.04 -5.52
C ALA A 139 6.92 -5.98 -4.63
N SER A 140 5.62 -6.10 -4.41
CA SER A 140 4.87 -5.15 -3.58
C SER A 140 3.91 -5.82 -2.61
N TYR A 141 3.77 -5.19 -1.45
CA TYR A 141 2.79 -5.52 -0.41
C TYR A 141 2.03 -4.25 -0.05
N TRP A 142 0.70 -4.32 0.06
CA TRP A 142 -0.11 -3.28 0.70
C TRP A 142 -0.83 -3.91 1.89
N GLY A 143 -0.49 -3.46 3.09
CA GLY A 143 -1.01 -4.02 4.33
C GLY A 143 -1.56 -2.96 5.28
N SER A 144 -2.52 -3.38 6.11
CA SER A 144 -3.19 -2.55 7.11
C SER A 144 -3.10 -3.14 8.52
N GLY A 145 -2.15 -4.04 8.77
CA GLY A 145 -1.98 -4.73 10.05
C GLY A 145 -1.36 -3.84 11.14
N GLY A 146 -1.39 -4.35 12.38
CA GLY A 146 -0.87 -3.65 13.56
C GLY A 146 -1.60 -2.33 13.79
N MET A 147 -0.83 -1.26 13.98
CA MET A 147 -1.35 0.08 14.28
C MET A 147 -1.73 0.91 13.06
N ALA A 148 -1.74 0.37 11.84
CA ALA A 148 -1.89 1.17 10.61
C ALA A 148 -3.13 2.10 10.63
N TYR A 149 -4.25 1.65 11.17
CA TYR A 149 -5.50 2.43 11.29
C TYR A 149 -5.75 2.99 12.70
N HIS A 150 -4.84 2.77 13.64
CA HIS A 150 -4.99 3.25 15.00
C HIS A 150 -4.72 4.77 15.09
N PRO A 151 -5.45 5.54 15.91
CA PRO A 151 -5.22 6.99 16.06
C PRO A 151 -3.76 7.36 16.36
N ALA A 152 -3.07 6.56 17.19
CA ALA A 152 -1.66 6.77 17.49
C ALA A 152 -0.72 6.75 16.26
N MET A 153 -1.07 6.04 15.18
CA MET A 153 -0.33 6.12 13.91
C MET A 153 -0.52 7.49 13.25
N LYS A 154 -1.74 8.04 13.29
CA LYS A 154 -2.01 9.39 12.77
C LYS A 154 -1.24 10.45 13.55
N GLU A 155 -1.20 10.34 14.87
CA GLU A 155 -0.40 11.22 15.73
C GLU A 155 1.09 11.16 15.39
N MET A 156 1.66 9.94 15.29
CA MET A 156 3.06 9.74 14.89
C MET A 156 3.35 10.37 13.52
N LEU A 157 2.39 10.30 12.60
CA LEU A 157 2.48 10.87 11.26
C LEU A 157 2.05 12.35 11.19
N GLN A 158 1.68 12.98 12.30
CA GLN A 158 1.23 14.38 12.35
C GLN A 158 0.07 14.67 11.39
N LEU A 159 -0.90 13.75 11.33
CA LEU A 159 -2.07 13.86 10.46
C LEU A 159 -3.24 14.51 11.19
N ARG A 160 -4.14 15.15 10.44
CA ARG A 160 -5.36 15.72 10.99
C ARG A 160 -6.34 14.61 11.36
N GLU A 161 -7.30 14.94 12.21
CA GLU A 161 -8.37 14.02 12.62
C GLU A 161 -9.17 13.47 11.42
N GLU A 162 -9.29 14.24 10.36
CA GLU A 162 -10.04 13.87 9.15
C GLU A 162 -9.23 13.00 8.16
N ASP A 163 -7.90 13.06 8.22
CA ASP A 163 -7.01 12.35 7.29
C ASP A 163 -7.03 10.85 7.57
N LEU A 164 -6.84 9.98 6.59
CA LEU A 164 -6.85 8.53 6.82
C LEU A 164 -5.58 7.89 6.32
N VAL A 165 -4.96 7.05 7.15
CA VAL A 165 -3.96 6.09 6.66
C VAL A 165 -4.73 4.98 5.95
N LEU A 166 -4.48 4.79 4.66
CA LEU A 166 -5.09 3.69 3.89
C LEU A 166 -4.23 2.42 3.88
N GLY A 167 -3.04 2.50 4.46
CA GLY A 167 -2.18 1.36 4.73
C GLY A 167 -0.72 1.67 4.45
N ILE A 168 0.10 0.64 4.61
CA ILE A 168 1.54 0.72 4.50
C ILE A 168 1.95 -0.21 3.37
N LEU A 169 2.65 0.36 2.40
CA LEU A 169 3.20 -0.35 1.28
C LEU A 169 4.65 -0.68 1.54
N TYR A 170 5.08 -1.84 1.07
CA TYR A 170 6.48 -2.25 1.07
C TYR A 170 6.86 -2.64 -0.35
N LEU A 171 8.01 -2.18 -0.80
CA LEU A 171 8.58 -2.45 -2.11
C LEU A 171 9.94 -3.12 -1.96
N GLY A 172 10.23 -4.05 -2.86
CA GLY A 172 11.52 -4.74 -2.92
C GLY A 172 11.58 -5.68 -4.12
N TYR A 173 12.62 -6.50 -4.19
CA TYR A 173 12.67 -7.62 -5.13
C TYR A 173 12.44 -8.95 -4.41
N THR A 174 12.06 -9.98 -5.16
CA THR A 174 11.91 -11.34 -4.65
C THR A 174 12.42 -12.33 -5.67
N ASP A 175 13.13 -13.35 -5.20
CA ASP A 175 13.55 -14.50 -6.02
C ASP A 175 12.51 -15.62 -5.99
N LYS A 176 11.44 -15.46 -5.20
CA LYS A 176 10.38 -16.46 -5.11
C LYS A 176 9.50 -16.41 -6.36
N PRO A 177 9.07 -17.56 -6.88
CA PRO A 177 8.15 -17.59 -7.99
C PRO A 177 6.83 -16.89 -7.60
N ILE A 178 6.36 -16.02 -8.47
CA ILE A 178 5.09 -15.33 -8.29
C ILE A 178 3.96 -16.31 -8.62
N PRO A 179 3.07 -16.62 -7.67
CA PRO A 179 2.04 -17.63 -7.89
C PRO A 179 0.99 -17.17 -8.90
N ALA A 180 0.39 -18.14 -9.59
CA ALA A 180 -0.78 -17.89 -10.43
C ALA A 180 -1.93 -17.28 -9.62
N GLY A 181 -2.73 -16.47 -10.31
CA GLY A 181 -3.81 -15.72 -9.69
C GLY A 181 -5.02 -16.61 -9.53
N LYS A 182 -5.71 -16.48 -8.40
CA LYS A 182 -6.95 -17.21 -8.15
C LYS A 182 -8.08 -16.23 -7.87
N ARG A 183 -9.28 -16.56 -8.37
CA ARG A 183 -10.56 -16.03 -7.92
C ARG A 183 -11.37 -17.21 -7.39
N THR A 184 -11.95 -17.04 -6.21
CA THR A 184 -12.74 -18.10 -5.55
C THR A 184 -14.19 -18.09 -5.99
N VAL A 185 -14.71 -16.90 -6.31
CA VAL A 185 -16.04 -16.69 -6.86
C VAL A 185 -15.87 -16.39 -8.37
N PRO A 186 -16.59 -17.08 -9.26
CA PRO A 186 -16.66 -16.77 -10.70
C PRO A 186 -17.04 -15.32 -10.99
N LEU A 187 -16.83 -14.84 -12.22
CA LEU A 187 -17.18 -13.46 -12.59
C LEU A 187 -18.70 -13.31 -12.74
N GLU A 188 -19.35 -14.36 -13.24
CA GLU A 188 -20.77 -14.44 -13.58
C GLU A 188 -21.66 -14.25 -12.34
N GLU A 189 -21.17 -14.66 -11.16
CA GLU A 189 -21.88 -14.45 -9.88
C GLU A 189 -21.74 -13.01 -9.35
N LYS A 190 -20.91 -12.17 -9.97
CA LYS A 190 -20.62 -10.79 -9.52
C LYS A 190 -21.12 -9.72 -10.48
N VAL A 191 -21.67 -10.12 -11.63
CA VAL A 191 -22.05 -9.22 -12.70
C VAL A 191 -23.47 -9.55 -13.14
N GLU A 192 -24.33 -8.54 -13.09
CA GLU A 192 -25.69 -8.58 -13.63
C GLU A 192 -25.74 -7.71 -14.89
N TRP A 193 -26.19 -8.28 -16.00
CA TRP A 193 -26.37 -7.55 -17.27
C TRP A 193 -27.86 -7.27 -17.47
N ASN A 194 -28.24 -5.99 -17.40
CA ASN A 194 -29.60 -5.51 -17.69
C ASN A 194 -29.61 -4.82 -19.05
N GLY A 195 -29.61 -5.62 -20.12
CA GLY A 195 -29.60 -5.18 -21.52
C GLY A 195 -30.90 -5.52 -22.25
#